data_AF-A0A3M1YCF3-F1
#
_entry.id   AF-A0A3M1YCF3-F1
#
_cell.length_a   1.000
_cell.length_b   1.000
_cell.length_c   1.000
_cell.angle_alpha   90.00
_cell.angle_beta   90.00
_cell.angle_gamma   90.00
#
_symmetry.space_group_name_H-M   'P 1'
#
loop_
_entity.id
_entity.type
_entity.pdbx_description
1 polymer ?
#
loop_
_entity_poly.entity_id
_entity_poly.type
_entity_poly.pdbx_seq_one_letter_code
_entity_poly.pdbx_strand_id
1 'polypeptide(L)'
;MDEILATVQQIETHYQTLVASDLDDETAEDVDEIRIGLESIRSQLDAIQDLPVEQYPKSIVHDLRSPVGAISGFTEIMLDTDPLTDEQEAIVEQIHHLAVTLRDMITTYFRRG
;
A
#
# COMPACT_ATOMS: atom_id res chain seq x y z
N MET A 1 -7.85 -12.09 -7.35
CA MET A 1 -8.30 -10.79 -6.82
C MET A 1 -8.35 -10.83 -5.29
N ASP A 2 -8.93 -11.87 -4.70
CA ASP A 2 -9.01 -12.06 -3.25
C ASP A 2 -7.68 -11.87 -2.50
N GLU A 3 -6.58 -12.38 -3.06
CA GLU A 3 -5.24 -12.22 -2.46
C GLU A 3 -4.78 -10.75 -2.47
N ILE A 4 -5.04 -10.00 -3.55
CA ILE A 4 -4.72 -8.56 -3.66
C ILE A 4 -5.49 -7.78 -2.60
N LEU A 5 -6.79 -8.05 -2.46
CA LEU A 5 -7.65 -7.41 -1.46
C LEU A 5 -7.19 -7.75 -0.04
N ALA A 6 -6.80 -9.00 0.21
CA ALA A 6 -6.26 -9.43 1.49
C ALA A 6 -4.94 -8.71 1.84
N THR A 7 -4.04 -8.54 0.87
CA THR A 7 -2.78 -7.79 1.07
C THR A 7 -3.06 -6.33 1.39
N VAL A 8 -3.98 -5.67 0.66
CA VAL A 8 -4.38 -4.28 0.96
C VAL A 8 -4.96 -4.17 2.37
N GLN A 9 -5.82 -5.10 2.79
CA GLN A 9 -6.38 -5.12 4.14
C GLN A 9 -5.31 -5.30 5.24
N GLN A 10 -4.24 -6.07 4.97
CA GLN A 10 -3.12 -6.21 5.88
C GLN A 10 -2.34 -4.89 5.99
N ILE A 11 -2.04 -4.23 4.86
CA ILE A 11 -1.38 -2.92 4.86
C ILE A 11 -2.15 -1.92 5.72
N GLU A 12 -3.47 -1.88 5.57
CA GLU A 12 -4.33 -0.98 6.35
C GLU A 12 -4.32 -1.29 7.85
N THR A 13 -4.26 -2.57 8.22
CA THR A 13 -4.19 -2.98 9.63
C THR A 13 -2.89 -2.48 10.27
N HIS A 14 -1.78 -2.63 9.55
CA HIS A 14 -0.47 -2.11 9.99
C HIS A 14 -0.45 -0.59 10.02
N TYR A 15 -0.98 0.07 8.99
CA TYR A 15 -1.14 1.52 8.94
C TYR A 15 -1.95 2.06 10.13
N GLN A 16 -3.08 1.43 10.48
CA GLN A 16 -3.88 1.83 11.64
C GLN A 16 -3.11 1.68 12.95
N THR A 17 -2.26 0.66 13.05
CA THR A 17 -1.40 0.46 14.22
C THR A 17 -0.32 1.55 14.30
N LEU A 18 0.28 1.92 13.16
CA LEU A 18 1.27 2.99 13.06
C LEU A 18 0.68 4.35 13.46
N VAL A 19 -0.50 4.71 12.94
CA VAL A 19 -1.18 5.98 13.27
C VAL A 19 -1.62 6.04 14.73
N ALA A 20 -1.88 4.89 15.36
CA ALA A 20 -2.21 4.84 16.78
C ALA A 20 -0.98 5.00 17.69
N SER A 21 0.23 4.95 17.13
CA SER A 21 1.48 5.20 17.85
C SER A 21 1.77 6.70 18.01
N ASP A 22 2.66 7.05 18.94
CA ASP A 22 3.10 8.44 19.15
C ASP A 22 4.11 8.80 18.06
N LEU A 23 3.62 9.39 16.96
CA LEU A 23 4.42 9.85 15.83
C LEU A 23 4.86 11.29 16.04
N ASP A 24 6.09 11.63 15.65
CA ASP A 24 6.50 13.02 15.55
C ASP A 24 5.92 13.69 14.28
N ASP A 25 6.07 15.02 14.20
CA ASP A 25 5.48 15.82 13.12
C ASP A 25 6.02 15.43 11.73
N GLU A 26 7.28 15.00 11.63
CA GLU A 26 7.93 14.62 10.36
C GLU A 26 7.40 13.26 9.89
N THR A 27 7.44 12.26 10.78
CA THR A 27 6.90 10.92 10.53
C THR A 27 5.40 10.97 10.23
N ALA A 28 4.65 11.87 10.87
CA ALA A 28 3.21 12.03 10.62
C ALA A 28 2.90 12.52 9.19
N GLU A 29 3.76 13.34 8.58
CA GLU A 29 3.61 13.79 7.19
C GLU A 29 3.76 12.61 6.22
N ASP A 30 4.80 11.80 6.39
CA ASP A 30 5.04 10.61 5.56
C ASP A 30 3.95 9.54 5.72
N VAL A 31 3.41 9.39 6.94
CA VAL A 31 2.26 8.52 7.21
C VAL A 31 0.99 9.02 6.50
N ASP A 32 0.82 10.33 6.31
CA ASP A 32 -0.31 10.87 5.54
C ASP A 32 -0.22 10.51 4.06
N GLU A 33 1.00 10.47 3.50
CA GLU A 33 1.20 10.05 2.12
C GLU A 33 0.89 8.56 1.92
N ILE A 34 1.23 7.70 2.90
CA ILE A 34 0.81 6.30 2.92
C ILE A 34 -0.73 6.19 2.92
N ARG A 35 -1.42 7.03 3.70
CA ARG A 35 -2.89 7.08 3.75
C ARG A 35 -3.47 7.39 2.37
N ILE A 36 -2.96 8.43 1.71
CA ILE A 36 -3.42 8.85 0.38
C ILE A 36 -3.22 7.72 -0.63
N GLY A 37 -2.08 7.04 -0.57
CA GLY A 37 -1.81 5.85 -1.38
C GLY A 37 -2.83 4.74 -1.16
N LEU A 38 -3.15 4.41 0.10
CA LEU A 38 -4.12 3.36 0.45
C LEU A 38 -5.53 3.70 -0.04
N GLU A 39 -5.98 4.93 0.15
CA GLU A 39 -7.28 5.42 -0.31
C GLU A 39 -7.40 5.31 -1.84
N SER A 40 -6.34 5.66 -2.56
CA SER A 40 -6.29 5.53 -4.02
C SER A 40 -6.37 4.08 -4.48
N ILE A 41 -5.62 3.17 -3.84
CA ILE A 41 -5.67 1.73 -4.14
C ILE A 41 -7.08 1.19 -3.91
N ARG A 42 -7.68 1.49 -2.77
CA ARG A 42 -9.05 1.07 -2.43
C ARG A 42 -10.05 1.53 -3.48
N SER A 43 -10.05 2.82 -3.79
CA SER A 43 -10.96 3.42 -4.78
C SER A 43 -10.89 2.71 -6.13
N GLN A 44 -9.67 2.36 -6.57
CA GLN A 44 -9.46 1.66 -7.83
C GLN A 44 -9.87 0.19 -7.78
N LEU A 45 -9.65 -0.50 -6.65
CA LEU A 45 -10.09 -1.88 -6.47
C LEU A 45 -11.62 -2.00 -6.36
N ASP A 46 -12.25 -1.08 -5.63
CA ASP A 46 -13.71 -1.00 -5.50
C ASP A 46 -14.38 -0.77 -6.87
N ALA A 47 -13.77 0.07 -7.72
CA ALA A 47 -14.27 0.31 -9.08
C ALA A 47 -14.30 -0.95 -9.97
N ILE A 48 -13.58 -2.01 -9.59
CA ILE A 48 -13.43 -3.22 -10.40
C ILE A 48 -13.88 -4.49 -9.69
N GLN A 49 -14.21 -4.44 -8.40
CA GLN A 49 -14.52 -5.66 -7.63
C GLN A 49 -15.67 -6.45 -8.26
N ASP A 50 -16.65 -5.75 -8.85
CA ASP A 50 -17.86 -6.34 -9.42
C ASP A 50 -17.70 -6.71 -10.91
N LEU A 51 -16.55 -6.41 -11.51
CA LEU A 51 -16.26 -6.77 -12.89
C LEU A 51 -15.68 -8.20 -12.96
N PRO A 52 -16.01 -8.98 -14.00
CA PRO A 52 -15.28 -10.20 -14.30
C PRO A 52 -13.81 -9.88 -14.56
N VAL A 53 -12.90 -10.78 -14.14
CA VAL A 53 -11.45 -10.58 -14.26
C VAL A 53 -11.03 -10.34 -15.72
N GLU A 54 -11.69 -11.01 -16.66
CA GLU A 54 -11.44 -10.87 -18.11
C GLU A 54 -11.83 -9.50 -18.66
N GLN A 55 -12.62 -8.73 -17.90
CA GLN A 55 -13.08 -7.40 -18.26
C GLN A 55 -12.30 -6.30 -17.56
N TYR A 56 -11.33 -6.63 -16.69
CA TYR A 56 -10.56 -5.61 -16.00
C TYR A 56 -9.78 -4.75 -17.00
N PRO A 57 -10.04 -3.43 -17.02
CA PRO A 57 -9.30 -2.53 -17.87
C PRO A 57 -7.79 -2.60 -17.55
N LYS A 58 -6.97 -2.75 -18.60
CA LYS A 58 -5.50 -2.66 -18.48
C LYS A 58 -5.03 -1.34 -17.86
N SER A 59 -5.86 -0.30 -17.92
CA SER A 59 -5.60 0.99 -17.27
C SER A 59 -5.53 0.88 -15.75
N ILE A 60 -6.32 0.03 -15.10
CA ILE A 60 -6.28 -0.09 -13.62
C ILE A 60 -4.94 -0.60 -13.11
N VAL A 61 -4.25 -1.46 -13.87
CA VAL A 61 -2.89 -1.88 -13.52
C VAL A 61 -1.94 -0.71 -13.46
N HIS A 62 -2.06 0.17 -14.45
CA HIS A 62 -1.25 1.37 -14.53
C HIS A 62 -1.60 2.31 -13.38
N ASP A 63 -2.89 2.47 -13.10
CA ASP A 63 -3.40 3.37 -12.09
C ASP A 63 -3.07 2.88 -10.67
N LEU A 64 -2.99 1.56 -10.44
CA LEU A 64 -2.65 0.96 -9.14
C LEU A 64 -1.15 0.99 -8.86
N ARG A 65 -0.31 0.98 -9.90
CA ARG A 65 1.15 1.02 -9.72
C ARG A 65 1.62 2.30 -9.05
N SER A 66 1.01 3.43 -9.37
CA SER A 66 1.40 4.72 -8.81
C SER A 66 1.22 4.78 -7.29
N PRO A 67 0.03 4.53 -6.72
CA PRO A 67 -0.17 4.59 -5.28
C PRO A 67 0.54 3.46 -4.52
N VAL A 68 0.66 2.26 -5.09
CA VAL A 68 1.47 1.19 -4.47
C VAL A 68 2.94 1.58 -4.43
N GLY A 69 3.43 2.19 -5.51
CA GLY A 69 4.79 2.72 -5.59
C GLY A 69 5.04 3.82 -4.55
N ALA A 70 4.08 4.73 -4.37
CA ALA A 70 4.14 5.76 -3.34
C ALA A 70 4.28 5.15 -1.95
N ILE A 71 3.40 4.22 -1.55
CA ILE A 71 3.49 3.54 -0.24
C ILE A 71 4.86 2.89 -0.04
N SER A 72 5.35 2.15 -1.04
CA SER A 72 6.68 1.52 -0.91
C SER A 72 7.82 2.54 -0.81
N GLY A 73 7.71 3.68 -1.51
CA GLY A 73 8.73 4.73 -1.48
C GLY A 73 8.74 5.52 -0.18
N PHE A 74 7.58 5.90 0.34
CA PHE A 74 7.49 6.60 1.63
C PHE A 74 7.93 5.71 2.78
N THR A 75 7.51 4.44 2.79
CA THR A 75 8.00 3.50 3.81
C THR A 75 9.51 3.26 3.73
N GLU A 76 10.11 3.28 2.53
CA GLU A 76 11.56 3.21 2.37
C GLU A 76 12.26 4.45 2.93
N ILE A 77 11.71 5.64 2.67
CA ILE A 77 12.21 6.91 3.25
C ILE A 77 12.13 6.86 4.78
N MET A 78 10.96 6.54 5.34
CA MET A 78 10.77 6.48 6.79
C MET A 78 11.77 5.53 7.49
N LEU A 79 12.07 4.37 6.89
CA LEU A 79 13.04 3.42 7.43
C LEU A 79 14.49 3.94 7.37
N ASP A 80 14.81 4.80 6.41
CA ASP A 80 16.14 5.34 6.19
C ASP A 80 16.39 6.66 6.95
N THR A 81 15.36 7.50 7.11
CA THR A 81 15.51 8.89 7.57
C THR A 81 14.87 9.20 8.91
N ASP A 82 13.80 8.51 9.28
CA ASP A 82 12.98 8.95 10.41
C ASP A 82 13.43 8.31 11.72
N PRO A 83 13.36 9.04 12.84
CA PRO A 83 13.64 8.49 14.15
C PRO A 83 12.46 7.61 14.64
N LEU A 84 12.39 6.37 14.14
CA LEU A 84 11.38 5.40 14.55
C LEU A 84 11.76 4.69 15.86
N THR A 85 10.77 4.36 16.66
CA THR A 85 10.92 3.34 17.71
C THR A 85 11.00 1.94 17.09
N ASP A 86 11.60 0.97 17.79
CA ASP A 86 11.66 -0.43 17.32
C ASP A 86 10.28 -0.99 16.90
N GLU A 87 9.21 -0.59 17.59
CA GLU A 87 7.83 -1.00 17.25
C GLU A 87 7.34 -0.34 15.96
N GLN A 88 7.58 0.95 15.77
CA GLN A 88 7.21 1.68 14.56
C GLN A 88 8.01 1.18 13.35
N GLU A 89 9.32 0.99 13.50
CA GLU A 89 10.20 0.43 12.47
C GLU A 89 9.67 -0.93 11.99
N ALA A 90 9.35 -1.85 12.92
CA ALA A 90 8.80 -3.16 12.58
C ALA A 90 7.45 -3.08 11.85
N ILE A 91 6.62 -2.07 12.15
CA ILE A 91 5.34 -1.84 11.46
C ILE A 91 5.59 -1.28 10.05
N VAL A 92 6.48 -0.29 9.90
CA VAL A 92 6.83 0.31 8.61
C VAL A 92 7.47 -0.73 7.68
N GLU A 93 8.36 -1.59 8.19
CA GLU A 93 8.92 -2.73 7.43
C GLU A 93 7.82 -3.67 6.91
N GLN A 94 6.80 -3.95 7.71
CA GLN A 94 5.68 -4.80 7.30
C GLN A 94 4.85 -4.13 6.19
N ILE A 95 4.55 -2.84 6.33
CA ILE A 95 3.86 -2.05 5.30
C ILE A 95 4.67 -2.06 4.00
N HIS A 96 5.98 -1.80 4.08
CA HIS A 96 6.89 -1.80 2.93
C HIS A 96 6.89 -3.16 2.22
N HIS A 97 7.10 -4.25 2.96
CA HIS A 97 7.13 -5.61 2.42
C HIS A 97 5.82 -5.98 1.71
N LEU A 98 4.68 -5.64 2.33
CA LEU A 98 3.36 -5.89 1.75
C LEU A 98 3.10 -5.03 0.52
N ALA A 99 3.55 -3.77 0.49
CA ALA A 99 3.43 -2.90 -0.68
C ALA A 99 4.25 -3.44 -1.88
N VAL A 100 5.47 -3.91 -1.62
CA VAL A 100 6.30 -4.58 -2.65
C VAL A 100 5.61 -5.85 -3.15
N THR A 101 5.09 -6.68 -2.24
CA THR A 101 4.36 -7.91 -2.59
C THR A 101 3.12 -7.59 -3.44
N LEU A 102 2.35 -6.58 -3.04
CA LEU A 102 1.17 -6.11 -3.76
C LEU A 102 1.51 -5.67 -5.19
N ARG A 103 2.60 -4.90 -5.36
CA ARG A 103 3.08 -4.46 -6.68
C ARG A 103 3.39 -5.65 -7.60
N ASP A 104 4.02 -6.67 -7.06
CA ASP A 104 4.41 -7.87 -7.80
C ASP A 104 3.19 -8.72 -8.16
N MET A 105 2.22 -8.83 -7.25
CA MET A 105 0.94 -9.48 -7.49
C MET A 105 0.16 -8.77 -8.60
N ILE A 106 0.01 -7.45 -8.54
CA ILE A 106 -0.64 -6.64 -9.59
C ILE A 106 0.10 -6.85 -10.92
N THR A 107 1.42 -6.80 -10.93
CA THR A 107 2.18 -7.00 -12.17
C THR A 107 2.00 -8.41 -12.75
N THR A 108 1.93 -9.43 -11.91
CA THR A 108 1.79 -10.84 -12.32
C THR A 108 0.37 -11.16 -12.77
N TYR A 109 -0.62 -10.76 -11.98
CA TYR A 109 -2.03 -11.06 -12.19
C TYR A 109 -2.51 -10.52 -13.54
N PHE A 110 -2.12 -9.29 -13.87
CA PHE A 110 -2.57 -8.62 -15.08
C PHE A 110 -1.65 -8.81 -16.30
N ARG A 111 -0.51 -9.50 -16.17
CA ARG A 111 0.26 -10.00 -17.33
C ARG A 111 -0.33 -11.28 -17.92
N ARG A 112 -1.13 -12.02 -17.15
CA ARG A 112 -1.72 -13.31 -17.52
C ARG A 112 -3.14 -13.21 -18.11
N GLY A 113 -3.78 -12.04 -17.98
CA GLY A 113 -5.10 -11.73 -18.54
C GLY A 113 -5.06 -11.10 -19.93
#